data_AF-A0A3D0NXZ8-F1
#
_entry.id   AF-A0A3D0NXZ8-F1
#
_cell.length_a   1.000
_cell.length_b   1.000
_cell.length_c   1.000
_cell.angle_alpha   90.00
_cell.angle_beta   90.00
_cell.angle_gamma   90.00
#
_symmetry.space_group_name_H-M   'P 1'
#
loop_
_entity.id
_entity.type
_entity.pdbx_description
1 polymer ?
#
loop_
_entity_poly.entity_id
_entity_poly.type
_entity_poly.pdbx_seq_one_letter_code
_entity_poly.pdbx_strand_id
1 'polypeptide(L)'
;RIREELGIAGADAPELAKLFHQGYQGSRYSFGYPACPNLEDQTKLFELLDPSRIDVELTEEFQLDPEQSTSAIIIHHPEAKYFNIE
;
A
#
# COMPACT_ATOMS: atom_id res chain seq x y z
N ARG A 1 -7.14 -10.63 -4.24
CA ARG A 1 -7.68 -10.80 -2.87
C ARG A 1 -8.50 -9.59 -2.40
N ILE A 2 -7.91 -8.50 -1.88
CA ILE A 2 -8.70 -7.36 -1.36
C ILE A 2 -9.77 -6.85 -2.34
N ARG A 3 -9.41 -6.62 -3.62
CA ARG A 3 -10.39 -6.20 -4.65
C ARG A 3 -11.48 -7.25 -4.94
N GLU A 4 -11.15 -8.53 -4.85
CA GLU A 4 -12.10 -9.64 -5.03
C GLU A 4 -13.06 -9.70 -3.85
N GLU A 5 -12.55 -9.60 -2.62
CA GLU A 5 -13.32 -9.58 -1.38
C GLU A 5 -14.26 -8.37 -1.30
N LEU A 6 -13.83 -7.22 -1.82
CA LEU A 6 -14.66 -6.02 -1.94
C LEU A 6 -15.63 -6.05 -3.14
N GLY A 7 -15.57 -7.07 -4.01
CA GLY A 7 -16.44 -7.17 -5.18
C GLY A 7 -16.14 -6.16 -6.30
N ILE A 8 -14.95 -5.54 -6.31
CA ILE A 8 -14.54 -4.51 -7.29
C ILE A 8 -13.51 -5.00 -8.31
N ALA A 9 -13.11 -6.27 -8.24
CA ALA A 9 -12.16 -6.87 -9.17
C ALA A 9 -12.68 -6.98 -10.63
N GLY A 10 -13.97 -6.75 -10.87
CA GLY A 10 -14.53 -6.71 -12.23
C GLY A 10 -13.97 -5.58 -13.10
N ALA A 11 -13.31 -4.59 -12.50
CA ALA A 11 -12.61 -3.51 -13.18
C ALA A 11 -11.12 -3.80 -13.44
N ASP A 12 -10.62 -4.99 -13.08
CA ASP A 12 -9.22 -5.37 -13.32
C ASP A 12 -8.97 -5.57 -14.82
N ALA A 13 -7.82 -5.07 -15.29
CA ALA A 13 -7.38 -5.32 -16.65
C ALA A 13 -7.17 -6.83 -16.89
N PRO A 14 -7.55 -7.35 -18.07
CA PRO A 14 -7.43 -8.78 -18.35
C PRO A 14 -5.97 -9.21 -18.52
N GLU A 15 -5.08 -8.29 -18.92
CA GLU A 15 -3.65 -8.56 -19.03
C GLU A 15 -2.92 -8.26 -17.72
N LEU A 16 -2.25 -9.27 -17.16
CA LEU A 16 -1.46 -9.15 -15.93
C LEU A 16 -0.46 -7.98 -15.95
N ALA A 17 0.17 -7.73 -17.11
CA ALA A 17 1.11 -6.62 -17.28
C ALA A 17 0.49 -5.25 -16.96
N LYS A 18 -0.80 -5.06 -17.26
CA LYS A 18 -1.50 -3.80 -16.96
C LYS A 18 -1.81 -3.64 -15.48
N LEU A 19 -1.94 -4.72 -14.72
CA LEU A 19 -2.10 -4.65 -13.26
C LEU A 19 -0.88 -4.03 -12.59
N PHE A 20 0.33 -4.27 -13.09
CA PHE A 20 1.55 -3.61 -12.59
C PHE A 20 1.58 -2.10 -12.88
N HIS A 21 0.76 -1.62 -13.82
CA HIS A 21 0.61 -0.21 -14.19
C HIS A 21 -0.71 0.40 -13.65
N GLN A 22 -1.23 -0.13 -12.53
CA GLN A 22 -2.50 0.33 -11.92
C GLN A 22 -3.74 0.19 -12.82
N GLY A 23 -3.77 -0.80 -13.72
CA GLY A 23 -4.95 -1.16 -14.50
C GLY A 23 -6.04 -1.87 -13.68
N TYR A 24 -6.41 -1.34 -12.52
CA TYR A 24 -7.45 -1.87 -11.64
C TYR A 24 -8.14 -0.73 -10.87
N GLN A 25 -9.29 -1.00 -10.25
CA GLN A 25 -9.97 0.00 -9.41
C GLN A 25 -9.24 0.21 -8.08
N GLY A 26 -9.01 1.48 -7.73
CA GLY A 26 -8.34 1.88 -6.49
C GLY A 26 -6.83 2.05 -6.66
N SER A 27 -6.15 2.32 -5.55
CA SER A 27 -4.70 2.46 -5.51
C SER A 27 -4.15 1.96 -4.17
N ARG A 28 -2.86 1.59 -4.17
CA ARG A 28 -2.10 1.27 -2.96
C ARG A 28 -1.00 2.31 -2.77
N TYR A 29 -0.85 2.79 -1.54
CA TYR A 29 0.13 3.80 -1.18
C TYR A 29 0.99 3.30 -0.04
N SER A 30 2.26 3.66 -0.03
CA SER A 30 3.21 3.30 1.01
C SER A 30 3.89 4.58 1.50
N PHE A 31 4.21 4.63 2.78
CA PHE A 31 4.97 5.75 3.34
C PHE A 31 6.42 5.75 2.81
N GLY A 32 7.00 6.93 2.65
CA GLY A 32 8.30 7.14 2.00
C GLY A 32 8.24 7.32 0.48
N TYR A 33 7.06 7.20 -0.12
CA TYR A 33 6.86 7.42 -1.56
C TYR A 33 6.23 8.79 -1.86
N PRO A 34 6.24 9.28 -3.12
CA PRO A 34 5.79 10.64 -3.46
C PRO A 34 4.38 11.05 -2.99
N ALA A 35 3.43 10.11 -2.97
CA ALA A 35 2.06 10.37 -2.49
C ALA A 35 1.96 10.43 -0.96
N CYS A 36 2.94 9.87 -0.24
CA CYS A 36 2.98 9.74 1.22
C CYS A 36 4.46 9.85 1.69
N PRO A 37 5.11 11.02 1.56
CA PRO A 37 6.58 11.12 1.66
C PRO A 37 7.11 10.94 3.09
N ASN A 38 6.28 11.20 4.10
CA ASN A 38 6.68 11.11 5.50
C ASN A 38 6.79 9.63 5.93
N LEU A 39 8.01 9.12 6.05
CA LEU A 39 8.25 7.72 6.43
C LEU A 39 7.77 7.40 7.86
N GLU A 40 7.90 8.35 8.79
CA GLU A 40 7.47 8.23 10.20
C GLU A 40 5.99 7.85 10.35
N ASP A 41 5.14 8.19 9.38
CA ASP A 41 3.72 7.81 9.40
C ASP A 41 3.49 6.28 9.35
N GLN A 42 4.52 5.48 9.07
CA GLN A 42 4.51 4.02 9.28
C GLN A 42 4.06 3.61 10.68
N THR A 43 4.39 4.41 11.70
CA THR A 43 3.99 4.18 13.10
C THR A 43 2.47 4.00 13.23
N LYS A 44 1.68 4.71 12.43
CA LYS A 44 0.21 4.60 12.39
C LYS A 44 -0.25 3.23 11.89
N LEU A 45 0.43 2.66 10.87
CA LEU A 45 0.11 1.32 10.40
C LEU A 45 0.51 0.26 11.42
N PHE A 46 1.64 0.47 12.11
CA PHE A 46 2.09 -0.44 13.16
C PHE A 46 1.11 -0.50 14.33
N GLU A 47 0.59 0.65 14.77
CA GLU A 47 -0.45 0.72 15.80
C GLU A 47 -1.73 -0.02 15.40
N LEU A 48 -2.14 0.09 14.13
CA LEU A 48 -3.39 -0.50 13.64
C LEU A 48 -3.30 -2.01 13.34
N LEU A 49 -2.17 -2.48 12.83
CA LEU A 49 -2.04 -3.83 12.26
C LEU A 49 -1.26 -4.81 13.12
N ASP A 50 -0.52 -4.29 14.10
CA ASP A 50 0.47 -5.03 14.91
C ASP A 50 1.33 -5.99 14.07
N PRO A 51 2.21 -5.47 13.18
CA PRO A 51 3.04 -6.31 12.30
C PRO A 51 4.02 -7.21 13.06
N SER A 52 4.28 -6.95 14.34
CA SER A 52 5.11 -7.82 15.19
C SER A 52 4.60 -9.26 15.24
N ARG A 53 3.28 -9.47 15.04
CA ARG A 53 2.65 -10.80 14.94
C ARG A 53 3.13 -11.64 13.75
N ILE A 54 3.87 -11.04 12.81
CA ILE A 54 4.50 -11.70 11.66
C ILE A 54 6.00 -11.39 11.59
N ASP A 55 6.63 -11.07 12.73
CA ASP A 55 8.06 -10.79 12.86
C ASP A 55 8.55 -9.61 12.00
N VAL A 56 7.70 -8.59 11.83
CA VAL A 56 8.06 -7.32 11.17
C VAL A 56 8.11 -6.19 12.20
N GLU A 57 9.25 -5.50 12.26
CA GLU A 57 9.54 -4.41 13.20
C GLU A 57 9.80 -3.08 12.47
N LEU A 58 9.81 -1.97 13.22
CA LEU A 58 10.30 -0.67 12.75
C LEU A 58 11.67 -0.38 13.34
N THR A 59 12.61 0.05 12.49
CA THR A 59 13.88 0.61 12.96
C THR A 59 13.68 2.00 13.59
N GLU A 60 14.73 2.54 14.22
CA GLU A 60 14.71 3.91 14.77
C GLU A 60 14.42 4.97 13.68
N GLU A 61 14.79 4.67 12.43
CA GLU A 61 14.53 5.50 11.24
C GLU A 61 13.22 5.16 10.52
N PHE A 62 12.31 4.41 11.17
CA PHE A 62 10.99 4.03 10.64
C PHE A 62 11.03 3.15 9.38
N GLN A 63 12.14 2.46 9.12
CA GLN A 63 12.22 1.45 8.07
C GLN A 63 11.64 0.12 8.55
N LEU A 64 11.13 -0.69 7.62
CA LEU A 64 10.66 -2.04 7.96
C LEU A 64 11.85 -2.98 8.10
N ASP A 65 11.87 -3.78 9.16
CA ASP A 65 12.80 -4.90 9.33
C ASP A 65 12.00 -6.21 9.45
N PRO A 66 12.21 -7.23 8.59
CA PRO A 66 13.19 -7.29 7.49
C PRO A 66 12.97 -6.26 6.38
N GLU A 67 14.06 -5.81 5.75
CA GLU A 67 14.03 -4.82 4.65
C GLU A 67 13.15 -5.27 3.47
N GLN A 68 13.05 -6.58 3.21
CA GLN A 68 12.18 -7.14 2.16
C GLN A 68 10.70 -7.21 2.57
N SER A 69 10.25 -6.27 3.40
CA SER A 69 8.87 -6.11 3.81
C SER A 69 8.19 -4.99 3.03
N THR A 70 6.87 -5.06 2.92
CA THR A 70 6.08 -3.96 2.35
C THR A 70 4.88 -3.68 3.22
N SER A 71 4.60 -2.40 3.43
CA SER A 71 3.36 -1.91 4.04
C SER A 71 2.61 -1.07 3.02
N ALA A 72 1.29 -1.04 3.10
CA ALA A 72 0.50 -0.18 2.23
C ALA A 72 -0.86 0.16 2.85
N ILE A 73 -1.33 1.36 2.52
CA ILE A 73 -2.73 1.76 2.64
C ILE A 73 -3.41 1.43 1.31
N ILE A 74 -4.58 0.79 1.37
CA ILE A 74 -5.38 0.45 0.20
C ILE A 74 -6.60 1.37 0.15
N ILE A 75 -6.72 2.14 -0.93
CA ILE A 75 -7.87 3.02 -1.17
C ILE A 75 -8.67 2.44 -2.35
N HIS A 76 -9.94 2.14 -2.12
CA HIS A 76 -10.81 1.45 -3.09
C HIS A 76 -11.60 2.40 -4.02
N HIS A 77 -11.48 3.71 -3.83
CA HIS A 77 -12.20 4.71 -4.62
C HIS A 77 -11.82 4.61 -6.12
N PRO A 78 -12.77 4.66 -7.06
CA PRO A 78 -12.47 4.47 -8.49
C PRO A 78 -11.58 5.55 -9.11
N GLU A 79 -11.53 6.73 -8.49
CA GLU A 79 -10.65 7.82 -8.91
C GLU A 79 -9.31 7.85 -8.18
N ALA A 80 -9.06 6.93 -7.24
CA ALA A 80 -7.78 6.85 -6.56
C ALA A 80 -6.68 6.53 -7.58
N LYS A 81 -5.68 7.40 -7.67
CA LYS A 81 -4.53 7.27 -8.55
C LYS A 81 -3.27 7.64 -7.80
N TYR A 82 -2.13 7.17 -8.29
CA TYR A 82 -0.87 7.66 -7.79
C TYR A 82 -0.68 9.13 -8.13
N PHE A 83 -0.16 9.92 -7.19
CA PHE A 83 0.12 11.34 -7.36
C PHE A 83 1.39 11.71 -6.60
N ASN A 84 1.96 12.87 -6.94
CA ASN A 84 3.04 13.49 -6.18
C ASN A 84 2.44 14.66 -5.41
N ILE A 85 2.92 14.90 -4.18
CA ILE A 85 2.46 16.02 -3.33
C ILE A 85 3.03 17.40 -3.75
N GLU A 86 3.90 17.46 -4.76
CA GLU A 86 4.49 18.72 -5.28
C GLU A 86 3.49 19.87 -5.46
#